data_AF-A0A3N1ZYP1-F1
#
_entry.id   AF-A0A3N1ZYP1-F1
#
_cell.length_a   1.000
_cell.length_b   1.000
_cell.length_c   1.000
_cell.angle_alpha   90.00
_cell.angle_beta   90.00
_cell.angle_gamma   90.00
#
_symmetry.space_group_name_H-M   'P 1'
#
loop_
_entity.id
_entity.type
_entity.pdbx_description
1 polymer ?
#
loop_
_entity_poly.entity_id
_entity_poly.type
_entity_poly.pdbx_seq_one_letter_code
_entity_poly.pdbx_strand_id
1 'polypeptide(L)'
;MPFQTVGEYLREVSLSRRKHVVVEGSSDRRTWEVWADRHALGNQLTFHEVAELHVPYELLVSNSLGAGRRAEVLGVALEATAQGIDMKCIADRDTGELVHELTLPVLLWTDYPALESYSFCPKVIDAANRLNFRERLPKGEAVVALLSGPMAELFARRCENVNLRNPNFARGVTSVANGFSFDATVATGVTLIDSTRVDSLLCGSDARGWAHGHDISALIFFAFQGEFSGSGTSGVKGVEAALVAAMHSSGELDESPLARRLAGWIKKI
;
A
#
# COMPACT_ATOMS: atom_id res chain seq x y z
N MET A 1 6.29 25.32 7.98
CA MET A 1 6.29 25.22 9.45
C MET A 1 7.55 24.46 9.85
N PRO A 2 8.23 24.76 10.97
CA PRO A 2 9.36 23.95 11.40
C PRO A 2 8.85 22.52 11.65
N PHE A 3 9.55 21.53 11.09
CA PHE A 3 9.25 20.12 11.34
C PHE A 3 9.50 19.81 12.82
N GLN A 4 8.59 19.07 13.45
CA GLN A 4 8.78 18.56 14.81
C GLN A 4 9.87 17.48 14.78
N THR A 5 10.85 17.54 15.67
CA THR A 5 11.86 16.47 15.74
C THR A 5 11.24 15.17 16.26
N VAL A 6 11.83 14.02 15.92
CA VAL A 6 11.39 12.72 16.48
C VAL A 6 11.36 12.76 18.01
N GLY A 7 12.37 13.35 18.65
CA GLY A 7 12.42 13.45 20.12
C GLY A 7 11.29 14.30 20.72
N GLU A 8 10.93 15.43 20.10
CA GLU A 8 9.79 16.24 20.53
C GLU A 8 8.46 15.51 20.33
N TYR A 9 8.33 14.80 19.21
CA TYR A 9 7.15 13.99 18.92
C TYR A 9 6.97 12.85 19.92
N LEU A 10 8.01 12.06 20.20
CA LEU A 10 7.93 10.95 21.16
C LEU A 10 7.61 11.45 22.58
N ARG A 11 8.12 12.64 22.95
CA ARG A 11 7.73 13.30 24.20
C ARG A 11 6.25 13.66 24.22
N GLU A 12 5.70 14.22 23.13
CA GLU A 12 4.28 14.49 22.99
C GLU A 12 3.46 13.20 23.15
N VAL A 13 3.84 12.13 22.45
CA VAL A 13 3.17 10.82 22.53
C VAL A 13 3.14 10.31 23.98
N SER A 14 4.26 10.38 24.71
CA SER A 14 4.34 9.92 26.10
C SER A 14 3.40 10.65 27.08
N LEU A 15 3.02 11.89 26.74
CA LEU A 15 2.17 12.75 27.56
C LEU A 15 0.71 12.76 27.08
N SER A 16 0.46 12.20 25.91
CA SER A 16 -0.86 12.16 25.29
C SER A 16 -1.76 11.10 25.94
N ARG A 17 -3.06 11.42 26.01
CA ARG A 17 -4.10 10.44 26.36
C ARG A 17 -4.60 9.66 25.15
N ARG A 18 -4.27 10.12 23.94
CA ARG A 18 -4.62 9.45 22.70
C ARG A 18 -3.48 8.52 22.30
N LYS A 19 -3.82 7.45 21.61
CA LYS A 19 -2.87 6.55 20.99
C LYS A 19 -2.39 7.16 19.67
N HIS A 20 -1.08 7.10 19.41
CA HIS A 20 -0.50 7.71 18.21
C HIS A 20 -0.08 6.64 17.21
N VAL A 21 -0.31 6.92 15.92
CA VAL A 21 0.07 6.08 14.80
C VAL A 21 0.82 6.92 13.77
N VAL A 22 2.00 6.47 13.37
CA VAL A 22 2.79 7.08 12.28
C VAL A 22 2.69 6.20 11.04
N VAL A 23 2.48 6.82 9.89
CA VAL A 23 2.35 6.16 8.57
C VAL A 23 3.23 6.85 7.53
N GLU A 24 3.43 6.22 6.37
CA GLU A 24 4.38 6.72 5.36
C GLU A 24 3.88 7.98 4.65
N GLY A 25 2.59 8.05 4.33
CA GLY A 25 2.05 9.16 3.58
C GLY A 25 0.57 9.46 3.80
N SER A 26 0.12 10.52 3.12
CA SER A 26 -1.24 11.04 3.23
C SER A 26 -2.35 10.05 2.82
N SER A 27 -2.08 9.18 1.85
CA SER A 27 -3.02 8.13 1.44
C SER A 27 -3.24 7.11 2.56
N ASP A 28 -2.16 6.65 3.19
CA ASP A 28 -2.22 5.72 4.33
C ASP A 28 -2.94 6.36 5.51
N ARG A 29 -2.58 7.61 5.84
CA ARG A 29 -3.21 8.35 6.93
C ARG A 29 -4.71 8.38 6.73
N ARG A 30 -5.16 8.80 5.54
CA ARG A 30 -6.58 8.90 5.22
C ARG A 30 -7.26 7.54 5.31
N THR A 31 -6.62 6.48 4.83
CA THR A 31 -7.15 5.12 4.91
C THR A 31 -7.37 4.70 6.37
N TRP A 32 -6.40 4.96 7.24
CA TRP A 32 -6.52 4.62 8.66
C TRP A 32 -7.47 5.53 9.45
N GLU A 33 -7.59 6.80 9.08
CA GLU A 33 -8.59 7.72 9.65
C GLU A 33 -10.01 7.25 9.30
N VAL A 34 -10.28 6.91 8.03
CA VAL A 34 -11.57 6.36 7.61
C VAL A 34 -11.87 5.04 8.32
N TRP A 35 -10.87 4.18 8.47
CA TRP A 35 -11.00 2.97 9.26
C TRP A 35 -11.36 3.29 10.72
N ALA A 36 -10.63 4.18 11.38
CA ALA A 36 -10.88 4.55 12.77
C ALA A 36 -12.28 5.15 12.98
N ASP A 37 -12.75 6.00 12.07
CA ASP A 37 -14.08 6.61 12.13
C ASP A 37 -15.19 5.56 12.03
N ARG A 38 -15.05 4.57 11.13
CA ARG A 38 -16.01 3.46 10.99
C ARG A 38 -16.14 2.61 12.25
N HIS A 39 -15.07 2.53 13.05
CA HIS A 39 -15.03 1.79 14.31
C HIS A 39 -15.28 2.67 15.55
N ALA A 40 -15.66 3.94 15.36
CA ALA A 40 -15.84 4.93 16.44
C ALA A 40 -14.58 5.11 17.33
N LEU A 41 -13.40 4.99 16.73
CA LEU A 41 -12.09 5.11 17.37
C LEU A 41 -11.41 6.46 17.11
N GLY A 42 -12.00 7.35 16.32
CA GLY A 42 -11.40 8.65 15.94
C GLY A 42 -10.93 9.49 17.14
N ASN A 43 -11.70 9.52 18.24
CA ASN A 43 -11.31 10.25 19.46
C ASN A 43 -10.18 9.59 20.26
N GLN A 44 -9.87 8.31 20.00
CA GLN A 44 -8.84 7.54 20.71
C GLN A 44 -7.50 7.55 19.98
N LEU A 45 -7.50 7.86 18.67
CA LEU A 45 -6.32 7.75 17.82
C LEU A 45 -5.93 9.09 17.20
N THR A 46 -4.63 9.33 17.10
CA THR A 46 -4.05 10.41 16.29
C THR A 46 -3.15 9.78 15.24
N PHE A 47 -3.34 10.15 13.97
CA PHE A 47 -2.50 9.68 12.87
C PHE A 47 -1.58 10.80 12.37
N HIS A 48 -0.32 10.47 12.16
CA HIS A 48 0.71 11.38 11.66
C HIS A 48 1.36 10.80 10.41
N GLU A 49 1.55 11.65 9.41
CA GLU A 49 2.42 11.32 8.29
C GLU A 49 3.86 11.50 8.75
N VAL A 50 4.76 10.58 8.39
CA VAL A 50 6.18 10.73 8.77
C VAL A 50 6.81 12.00 8.20
N ALA A 51 6.25 12.52 7.11
CA ALA A 51 6.63 13.79 6.52
C ALA A 51 6.43 15.01 7.44
N GLU A 52 5.62 14.88 8.50
CA GLU A 52 5.42 15.92 9.52
C GLU A 52 6.58 15.97 10.53
N LEU A 53 7.42 14.93 10.53
CA LEU A 53 8.53 14.74 11.47
C LEU A 53 9.89 14.95 10.80
N HIS A 54 10.82 15.57 11.52
CA HIS A 54 12.22 15.62 11.12
C HIS A 54 12.95 14.37 11.63
N VAL A 55 13.09 13.38 10.74
CA VAL A 55 13.87 12.16 10.98
C VAL A 55 15.32 12.40 10.55
N PRO A 56 16.30 12.43 11.47
CA PRO A 56 17.70 12.71 11.12
C PRO A 56 18.24 11.67 10.14
N TYR A 57 18.99 12.11 9.13
CA TYR A 57 19.60 11.20 8.16
C TYR A 57 20.60 10.25 8.83
N GLU A 58 21.30 10.72 9.87
CA GLU A 58 22.25 9.95 10.66
C GLU A 58 21.57 8.77 11.37
N LEU A 59 20.31 8.92 11.79
CA LEU A 59 19.51 7.85 12.38
C LEU A 59 19.24 6.75 11.35
N LEU A 60 18.95 7.11 10.10
CA LEU A 60 18.71 6.14 9.03
C LEU A 60 19.99 5.38 8.68
N VAL A 61 21.10 6.11 8.46
CA VAL A 61 22.39 5.52 8.09
C VAL A 61 22.94 4.61 9.18
N SER A 62 22.89 5.04 10.45
CA SER A 62 23.38 4.23 11.58
C SER A 62 22.64 2.91 11.75
N ASN A 63 21.41 2.80 11.23
CA ASN A 63 20.59 1.59 11.26
C ASN A 63 20.52 0.87 9.90
N SER A 64 21.40 1.23 8.95
CA SER A 64 21.43 0.64 7.60
C SER A 64 20.08 0.75 6.86
N LEU A 65 19.29 1.76 7.18
CA LEU A 65 18.05 2.07 6.49
C LEU A 65 18.36 2.88 5.23
N GLY A 66 17.59 2.63 4.17
CA GLY A 66 17.65 3.42 2.94
C GLY A 66 17.10 4.84 3.10
N ALA A 67 16.82 5.49 1.98
CA ALA A 67 16.13 6.78 1.96
C ALA A 67 14.64 6.60 1.63
N GLY A 68 13.81 7.58 2.04
CA GLY A 68 12.39 7.63 1.71
C GLY A 68 11.47 7.45 2.91
N ARG A 69 10.15 7.60 2.67
CA ARG A 69 9.13 7.64 3.74
C ARG A 69 9.10 6.38 4.58
N ARG A 70 9.16 5.19 3.96
CA ARG A 70 9.30 3.93 4.67
C ARG A 70 10.49 3.93 5.63
N ALA A 71 11.67 4.30 5.15
CA ALA A 71 12.87 4.34 6.00
C ALA A 71 12.72 5.33 7.16
N GLU A 72 12.09 6.49 6.91
CA GLU A 72 11.77 7.46 7.96
C GLU A 72 10.82 6.87 9.02
N VAL A 73 9.78 6.12 8.62
CA VAL A 73 8.85 5.44 9.54
C VAL A 73 9.60 4.41 10.39
N LEU A 74 10.50 3.65 9.78
CA LEU A 74 11.36 2.69 10.48
C LEU A 74 12.30 3.38 11.47
N GLY A 75 12.87 4.53 11.11
CA GLY A 75 13.66 5.37 12.01
C GLY A 75 12.88 5.80 13.25
N VAL A 76 11.64 6.29 13.06
CA VAL A 76 10.75 6.63 14.18
C VAL A 76 10.42 5.40 15.05
N ALA A 77 10.18 4.24 14.43
CA ALA A 77 9.88 3.00 15.14
C ALA A 77 11.06 2.53 16.02
N LEU A 78 12.30 2.68 15.55
CA LEU A 78 13.51 2.36 16.31
C LEU A 78 13.64 3.23 17.55
N GLU A 79 13.51 4.55 17.39
CA GLU A 79 13.58 5.51 18.49
C GLU A 79 12.46 5.28 19.52
N ALA A 80 11.22 5.09 19.06
CA ALA A 80 10.09 4.79 19.93
C ALA A 80 10.29 3.49 20.71
N THR A 81 10.86 2.46 20.07
CA THR A 81 11.18 1.19 20.72
C THR A 81 12.27 1.36 21.77
N ALA A 82 13.35 2.08 21.45
CA ALA A 82 14.45 2.34 22.38
C ALA A 82 13.99 3.09 23.64
N GLN A 83 12.99 3.95 23.50
CA GLN A 83 12.41 4.75 24.58
C GLN A 83 11.20 4.08 25.27
N GLY A 84 10.76 2.91 24.80
CA GLY A 84 9.61 2.19 25.37
C GLY A 84 8.27 2.91 25.19
N ILE A 85 8.11 3.68 24.12
CA ILE A 85 6.91 4.48 23.85
C ILE A 85 5.78 3.61 23.29
N ASP A 86 4.60 3.67 23.91
CA ASP A 86 3.41 2.95 23.42
C ASP A 86 2.75 3.68 22.24
N MET A 87 3.23 3.37 21.04
CA MET A 87 2.66 3.85 19.78
C MET A 87 2.73 2.76 18.70
N LYS A 88 2.20 3.07 17.51
CA LYS A 88 2.41 2.25 16.32
C LYS A 88 3.00 3.04 15.16
N CYS A 89 3.88 2.38 14.43
CA CYS A 89 4.35 2.78 13.12
C CYS A 89 3.83 1.75 12.12
N ILE A 90 3.17 2.18 11.04
CA ILE A 90 2.70 1.29 9.99
C ILE A 90 3.53 1.55 8.74
N ALA A 91 4.12 0.49 8.20
CA ALA A 91 4.99 0.55 7.02
C ALA A 91 4.60 -0.52 6.00
N ASP A 92 4.76 -0.18 4.73
CA ASP A 92 4.52 -1.06 3.60
C ASP A 92 5.61 -2.12 3.50
N ARG A 93 5.18 -3.33 3.19
CA ARG A 93 6.04 -4.50 3.05
C ARG A 93 6.98 -4.41 1.85
N ASP A 94 6.58 -3.69 0.80
CA ASP A 94 7.13 -3.70 -0.56
C ASP A 94 7.45 -5.12 -1.05
N THR A 95 8.71 -5.39 -1.38
CA THR A 95 9.23 -6.70 -1.82
C THR A 95 9.52 -7.65 -0.67
N GLY A 96 9.39 -7.20 0.58
CA GLY A 96 9.55 -8.01 1.79
C GLY A 96 10.96 -8.11 2.36
N GLU A 97 11.96 -7.47 1.76
CA GLU A 97 13.38 -7.55 2.17
C GLU A 97 13.60 -7.19 3.64
N LEU A 98 13.05 -6.07 4.11
CA LEU A 98 13.27 -5.56 5.48
C LEU A 98 12.39 -6.21 6.55
N VAL A 99 11.36 -6.96 6.17
CA VAL A 99 10.35 -7.50 7.10
C VAL A 99 10.96 -8.50 8.07
N HIS A 100 11.92 -9.28 7.57
CA HIS A 100 12.60 -10.31 8.35
C HIS A 100 13.69 -9.75 9.26
N GLU A 101 14.23 -8.58 8.91
CA GLU A 101 15.35 -7.96 9.63
C GLU A 101 14.87 -7.07 10.77
N LEU A 102 13.67 -6.47 10.63
CA LEU A 102 13.15 -5.49 11.58
C LEU A 102 11.81 -5.93 12.18
N THR A 103 11.89 -6.61 13.32
CA THR A 103 10.74 -6.93 14.18
C THR A 103 10.77 -6.06 15.43
N LEU A 104 10.02 -4.96 15.42
CA LEU A 104 9.93 -4.02 16.53
C LEU A 104 8.53 -4.06 17.17
N PRO A 105 8.38 -3.93 18.51
CA PRO A 105 7.08 -3.95 19.18
C PRO A 105 6.10 -2.87 18.69
N VAL A 106 6.64 -1.72 18.27
CA VAL A 106 5.85 -0.59 17.76
C VAL A 106 5.58 -0.67 16.26
N LEU A 107 6.26 -1.55 15.52
CA LEU A 107 6.15 -1.62 14.06
C LEU A 107 5.09 -2.65 13.62
N LEU A 108 4.20 -2.21 12.73
CA LEU A 108 3.24 -3.05 12.02
C LEU A 108 3.55 -2.98 10.53
N TRP A 109 3.91 -4.11 9.95
CA TRP A 109 4.01 -4.26 8.50
C TRP A 109 2.63 -4.52 7.89
N THR A 110 2.39 -3.99 6.69
CA THR A 110 1.27 -4.45 5.87
C THR A 110 1.37 -5.96 5.59
N ASP A 111 0.21 -6.62 5.47
CA ASP A 111 0.17 -8.06 5.19
C ASP A 111 0.67 -8.37 3.76
N TYR A 112 0.51 -7.39 2.88
CA TYR A 112 0.81 -7.39 1.45
C TYR A 112 1.81 -6.29 1.09
N PRO A 113 2.34 -6.21 -0.15
CA PRO A 113 3.35 -5.22 -0.55
C PRO A 113 3.02 -3.78 -0.17
N ALA A 114 1.76 -3.36 -0.29
CA ALA A 114 1.30 -2.03 0.06
C ALA A 114 -0.11 -2.06 0.66
N LEU A 115 -0.55 -0.94 1.24
CA LEU A 115 -1.93 -0.81 1.74
C LEU A 115 -2.98 -0.88 0.62
N GLU A 116 -2.67 -0.46 -0.60
CA GLU A 116 -3.57 -0.61 -1.73
C GLU A 116 -3.66 -2.06 -2.24
N SER A 117 -2.71 -2.92 -1.88
CA SER A 117 -2.73 -4.34 -2.27
C SER A 117 -3.99 -5.07 -1.80
N TYR A 118 -4.58 -4.64 -0.67
CA TYR A 118 -5.85 -5.17 -0.16
C TYR A 118 -7.01 -4.94 -1.13
N SER A 119 -6.89 -4.01 -2.07
CA SER A 119 -7.90 -3.75 -3.09
C SER A 119 -7.86 -4.72 -4.27
N PHE A 120 -6.79 -5.49 -4.44
CA PHE A 120 -6.64 -6.44 -5.55
C PHE A 120 -7.25 -7.81 -5.25
N CYS A 121 -8.55 -7.81 -4.98
CA CYS A 121 -9.34 -9.03 -4.87
C CYS A 121 -10.72 -8.86 -5.54
N PRO A 122 -11.38 -9.96 -5.94
CA PRO A 122 -12.65 -9.89 -6.65
C PRO A 122 -13.72 -9.07 -5.92
N LYS A 123 -13.83 -9.25 -4.60
CA LYS A 123 -14.80 -8.56 -3.73
C LYS A 123 -14.66 -7.04 -3.76
N VAL A 124 -13.44 -6.52 -3.69
CA VAL A 124 -13.19 -5.07 -3.72
C VAL A 124 -13.38 -4.51 -5.13
N ILE A 125 -12.93 -5.23 -6.16
CA ILE A 125 -13.11 -4.79 -7.55
C ILE A 125 -14.60 -4.73 -7.92
N ASP A 126 -15.40 -5.73 -7.52
CA ASP A 126 -16.86 -5.71 -7.73
C ASP A 126 -17.53 -4.55 -6.97
N ALA A 127 -17.09 -4.27 -5.74
CA ALA A 127 -17.58 -3.12 -4.99
C ALA A 127 -17.22 -1.79 -5.68
N ALA A 128 -15.99 -1.63 -6.17
CA ALA A 128 -15.57 -0.46 -6.93
C ALA A 128 -16.38 -0.31 -8.22
N ASN A 129 -16.64 -1.41 -8.91
CA ASN A 129 -17.40 -1.43 -10.15
C ASN A 129 -18.84 -0.94 -9.94
N ARG A 130 -19.51 -1.42 -8.88
CA ARG A 130 -20.87 -0.97 -8.53
C ARG A 130 -20.91 0.48 -8.05
N LEU A 131 -19.98 0.87 -7.18
CA LEU A 131 -20.02 2.17 -6.51
C LEU A 131 -19.51 3.32 -7.40
N ASN A 132 -18.49 3.06 -8.21
CA ASN A 132 -17.73 4.12 -8.89
C ASN A 132 -17.69 3.96 -10.42
N PHE A 133 -17.76 2.74 -10.94
CA PHE A 133 -17.59 2.50 -12.39
C PHE A 133 -18.90 2.16 -13.13
N ARG A 134 -20.05 2.23 -12.44
CA ARG A 134 -21.40 2.01 -13.01
C ARG A 134 -21.53 0.66 -13.72
N GLU A 135 -20.97 -0.38 -13.12
CA GLU A 135 -21.03 -1.77 -13.63
C GLU A 135 -20.43 -1.95 -15.05
N ARG A 136 -19.48 -1.09 -15.43
CA ARG A 136 -18.83 -1.16 -16.75
C ARG A 136 -17.62 -2.09 -16.80
N LEU A 137 -17.05 -2.46 -15.66
CA LEU A 137 -15.99 -3.47 -15.64
C LEU A 137 -16.61 -4.88 -15.69
N PRO A 138 -15.86 -5.88 -16.19
CA PRO A 138 -16.17 -7.29 -15.95
C PRO A 138 -16.27 -7.61 -14.46
N LYS A 139 -16.78 -8.81 -14.14
CA LYS A 139 -16.74 -9.34 -12.76
C LYS A 139 -15.30 -9.31 -12.21
N GLY A 140 -15.16 -9.04 -10.93
CA GLY A 140 -13.88 -8.90 -10.24
C GLY A 140 -12.94 -10.09 -10.45
N GLU A 141 -13.47 -11.32 -10.48
CA GLU A 141 -12.68 -12.53 -10.77
C GLU A 141 -12.01 -12.47 -12.15
N ALA A 142 -12.73 -12.00 -13.17
CA ALA A 142 -12.21 -11.87 -14.52
C ALA A 142 -11.18 -10.73 -14.62
N VAL A 143 -11.39 -9.64 -13.88
CA VAL A 143 -10.43 -8.53 -13.80
C VAL A 143 -9.14 -8.99 -13.12
N VAL A 144 -9.22 -9.68 -11.97
CA VAL A 144 -8.04 -10.24 -11.29
C VAL A 144 -7.32 -11.21 -12.22
N ALA A 145 -8.02 -12.18 -12.81
CA ALA A 145 -7.41 -13.16 -13.70
C ALA A 145 -6.69 -12.50 -14.90
N LEU A 146 -7.29 -11.47 -15.49
CA LEU A 146 -6.71 -10.73 -16.61
C LEU A 146 -5.42 -9.99 -16.20
N LEU A 147 -5.40 -9.39 -15.01
CA LEU A 147 -4.31 -8.52 -14.57
C LEU A 147 -3.22 -9.25 -13.76
N SER A 148 -3.46 -10.49 -13.32
CA SER A 148 -2.53 -11.26 -12.50
C SER A 148 -1.16 -11.46 -13.14
N GLY A 149 -1.12 -11.85 -14.42
CA GLY A 149 0.14 -12.04 -15.15
C GLY A 149 0.99 -10.77 -15.22
N PRO A 150 0.48 -9.67 -15.80
CA PRO A 150 1.17 -8.38 -15.84
C PRO A 150 1.66 -7.89 -14.47
N MET A 151 0.85 -8.07 -13.44
CA MET A 151 1.14 -7.63 -12.08
C MET A 151 2.25 -8.46 -11.42
N ALA A 152 2.19 -9.80 -11.54
CA ALA A 152 3.24 -10.69 -11.05
C ALA A 152 4.57 -10.41 -11.76
N GLU A 153 4.54 -10.09 -13.06
CA GLU A 153 5.74 -9.71 -13.80
C GLU A 153 6.34 -8.39 -13.31
N LEU A 154 5.51 -7.37 -13.10
CA LEU A 154 5.96 -6.09 -12.51
C LEU A 154 6.58 -6.28 -11.13
N PHE A 155 5.95 -7.10 -10.28
CA PHE A 155 6.47 -7.39 -8.94
C PHE A 155 7.79 -8.15 -8.98
N ALA A 156 7.91 -9.19 -9.81
CA ALA A 156 9.15 -9.94 -9.98
C ALA A 156 10.32 -9.02 -10.37
N ARG A 157 10.07 -8.05 -11.25
CA ARG A 157 11.06 -7.03 -11.67
C ARG A 157 11.46 -6.10 -10.54
N ARG A 158 10.51 -5.70 -9.66
CA ARG A 158 10.83 -4.90 -8.47
C ARG A 158 11.72 -5.67 -7.50
N CYS A 159 11.50 -6.97 -7.36
CA CYS A 159 12.36 -7.79 -6.51
C CYS A 159 13.76 -8.03 -7.07
N GLU A 160 13.96 -7.93 -8.39
CA GLU A 160 15.30 -7.97 -9.02
C GLU A 160 15.95 -6.58 -9.10
N ASN A 161 15.14 -5.52 -9.06
CA ASN A 161 15.58 -4.14 -9.13
C ASN A 161 14.82 -3.28 -8.13
N VAL A 162 15.36 -3.22 -6.91
CA VAL A 162 14.81 -2.45 -5.78
C VAL A 162 14.62 -0.97 -6.06
N ASN A 163 15.32 -0.42 -7.06
CA ASN A 163 15.24 0.98 -7.48
C ASN A 163 14.30 1.19 -8.66
N LEU A 164 13.53 0.18 -9.08
CA LEU A 164 12.59 0.29 -10.19
C LEU A 164 11.47 1.29 -9.86
N ARG A 165 11.61 2.50 -10.40
CA ARG A 165 10.59 3.55 -10.29
C ARG A 165 9.51 3.36 -11.34
N ASN A 166 8.27 3.69 -10.95
CA ASN A 166 7.02 3.71 -11.73
C ASN A 166 7.12 3.29 -13.21
N PRO A 167 6.56 2.12 -13.59
CA PRO A 167 6.47 1.69 -14.98
C PRO A 167 5.77 2.73 -15.88
N ASN A 168 6.21 2.84 -17.12
CA ASN A 168 5.47 3.58 -18.14
C ASN A 168 4.36 2.70 -18.71
N PHE A 169 3.24 2.65 -17.99
CA PHE A 169 2.11 1.78 -18.33
C PHE A 169 1.56 2.04 -19.73
N ALA A 170 1.46 3.31 -20.15
CA ALA A 170 0.98 3.65 -21.49
C ALA A 170 1.84 3.02 -22.61
N ARG A 171 3.16 2.92 -22.40
CA ARG A 171 4.06 2.24 -23.35
C ARG A 171 3.95 0.72 -23.27
N GLY A 172 3.62 0.17 -22.11
CA GLY A 172 3.49 -1.28 -21.91
C GLY A 172 2.22 -1.87 -22.53
N VAL A 173 1.17 -1.07 -22.75
CA VAL A 173 -0.06 -1.56 -23.40
C VAL A 173 0.20 -1.83 -24.88
N THR A 174 0.13 -3.09 -25.29
CA THR A 174 0.39 -3.51 -26.68
C THR A 174 -0.91 -3.73 -27.47
N SER A 175 -2.00 -4.07 -26.80
CA SER A 175 -3.34 -4.19 -27.39
C SER A 175 -4.43 -3.94 -26.35
N VAL A 176 -5.52 -3.29 -26.78
CA VAL A 176 -6.78 -3.18 -26.04
C VAL A 176 -7.95 -3.71 -26.89
N ALA A 177 -7.91 -3.47 -28.21
CA ALA A 177 -9.01 -3.80 -29.13
C ALA A 177 -9.28 -5.31 -29.32
N ASN A 178 -8.25 -6.16 -29.20
CA ASN A 178 -8.35 -7.61 -29.35
C ASN A 178 -8.18 -8.36 -28.02
N GLY A 179 -8.51 -7.70 -26.91
CA GLY A 179 -8.13 -8.13 -25.57
C GLY A 179 -6.92 -7.36 -25.06
N PHE A 180 -6.89 -7.16 -23.75
CA PHE A 180 -5.82 -6.46 -23.06
C PHE A 180 -4.54 -7.29 -23.10
N SER A 181 -3.45 -6.67 -23.53
CA SER A 181 -2.10 -7.22 -23.44
C SER A 181 -1.13 -6.15 -22.96
N PHE A 182 -0.21 -6.57 -22.09
CA PHE A 182 0.75 -5.70 -21.43
C PHE A 182 2.14 -6.31 -21.50
N ASP A 183 3.12 -5.52 -21.90
CA ASP A 183 4.53 -5.86 -21.93
C ASP A 183 5.26 -5.10 -20.81
N ALA A 184 5.59 -5.81 -19.72
CA ALA A 184 6.28 -5.20 -18.60
C ALA A 184 7.74 -4.86 -18.93
N THR A 185 8.38 -5.52 -19.91
CA THR A 185 9.72 -5.15 -20.39
C THR A 185 9.67 -3.76 -21.02
N VAL A 186 8.70 -3.51 -21.89
CA VAL A 186 8.52 -2.19 -22.51
C VAL A 186 8.14 -1.13 -21.49
N ALA A 187 7.28 -1.47 -20.53
CA ALA A 187 6.85 -0.55 -19.48
C ALA A 187 8.01 -0.14 -18.56
N THR A 188 8.91 -1.07 -18.21
CA THR A 188 9.96 -0.85 -17.21
C THR A 188 11.34 -0.55 -17.80
N GLY A 189 11.59 -0.92 -19.06
CA GLY A 189 12.92 -0.89 -19.68
C GLY A 189 13.90 -1.92 -19.10
N VAL A 190 13.42 -2.81 -18.21
CA VAL A 190 14.20 -3.89 -17.61
C VAL A 190 13.83 -5.17 -18.34
N THR A 191 14.77 -6.10 -18.56
CA THR A 191 14.47 -7.46 -19.02
C THR A 191 14.42 -8.37 -17.80
N LEU A 192 13.36 -9.18 -17.66
CA LEU A 192 13.24 -10.12 -16.54
C LEU A 192 14.32 -11.19 -16.70
N ILE A 193 15.06 -11.45 -15.63
CA ILE A 193 16.17 -12.41 -15.67
C ILE A 193 15.67 -13.81 -15.28
N ASP A 194 14.63 -13.91 -14.44
CA ASP A 194 14.09 -15.18 -13.96
C ASP A 194 12.56 -15.33 -14.19
N SER A 195 12.18 -16.07 -15.23
CA SER A 195 10.78 -16.41 -15.52
C SER A 195 10.16 -17.36 -14.48
N THR A 196 10.97 -18.17 -13.81
CA THR A 196 10.47 -19.14 -12.81
C THR A 196 9.87 -18.43 -11.59
N ARG A 197 10.33 -17.21 -11.31
CA ARG A 197 9.78 -16.36 -10.27
C ARG A 197 8.33 -15.98 -10.56
N VAL A 198 8.00 -15.61 -11.79
CA VAL A 198 6.62 -15.25 -12.17
C VAL A 198 5.70 -16.46 -12.02
N ASP A 199 6.12 -17.62 -12.51
CA ASP A 199 5.37 -18.87 -12.37
C ASP A 199 5.12 -19.23 -10.90
N SER A 200 6.13 -19.03 -10.05
CA SER A 200 6.01 -19.27 -8.60
C SER A 200 4.98 -18.35 -7.93
N LEU A 201 4.89 -17.08 -8.36
CA LEU A 201 3.90 -16.14 -7.86
C LEU A 201 2.49 -16.53 -8.33
N LEU A 202 2.34 -16.98 -9.58
CA LEU A 202 1.04 -17.34 -10.14
C LEU A 202 0.50 -18.70 -9.64
N CYS A 203 1.35 -19.56 -9.06
CA CYS A 203 0.97 -20.88 -8.58
C CYS A 203 0.19 -20.82 -7.25
N GLY A 204 -1.09 -20.47 -7.32
CA GLY A 204 -2.04 -20.59 -6.21
C GLY A 204 -1.85 -19.62 -5.04
N SER A 205 -0.98 -18.61 -5.19
CA SER A 205 -0.83 -17.58 -4.18
C SER A 205 -1.95 -16.53 -4.26
N ASP A 206 -2.30 -15.96 -3.11
CA ASP A 206 -3.17 -14.79 -3.05
C ASP A 206 -2.52 -13.64 -3.82
N ALA A 207 -3.20 -13.16 -4.88
CA ALA A 207 -2.67 -12.16 -5.79
C ALA A 207 -2.28 -10.85 -5.10
N ARG A 208 -2.90 -10.56 -3.96
CA ARG A 208 -2.56 -9.41 -3.11
C ARG A 208 -1.11 -9.48 -2.61
N GLY A 209 -0.53 -10.68 -2.49
CA GLY A 209 0.85 -10.91 -2.06
C GLY A 209 1.92 -10.32 -2.98
N TRP A 210 1.57 -9.96 -4.21
CA TRP A 210 2.49 -9.38 -5.19
C TRP A 210 1.86 -8.20 -5.96
N ALA A 211 0.62 -7.81 -5.67
CA ALA A 211 -0.01 -6.67 -6.31
C ALA A 211 0.42 -5.36 -5.64
N HIS A 212 1.27 -4.58 -6.30
CA HIS A 212 1.74 -3.29 -5.78
C HIS A 212 0.72 -2.17 -6.06
N GLY A 213 0.56 -1.24 -5.11
CA GLY A 213 -0.55 -0.26 -5.13
C GLY A 213 -0.71 0.54 -6.42
N HIS A 214 0.35 1.24 -6.83
CA HIS A 214 0.35 2.01 -8.08
C HIS A 214 0.15 1.14 -9.34
N ASP A 215 0.56 -0.13 -9.31
CA ASP A 215 0.44 -1.02 -10.45
C ASP A 215 -1.03 -1.45 -10.64
N ILE A 216 -1.78 -1.64 -9.54
CA ILE A 216 -3.21 -2.01 -9.55
C ILE A 216 -4.05 -0.96 -10.27
N SER A 217 -4.00 0.28 -9.79
CA SER A 217 -4.83 1.36 -10.33
C SER A 217 -4.44 1.70 -11.77
N ALA A 218 -3.15 1.64 -12.10
CA ALA A 218 -2.67 1.91 -13.44
C ALA A 218 -3.08 0.81 -14.44
N LEU A 219 -2.87 -0.47 -14.11
CA LEU A 219 -3.25 -1.57 -14.99
C LEU A 219 -4.76 -1.62 -15.21
N ILE A 220 -5.58 -1.41 -14.18
CA ILE A 220 -7.04 -1.29 -14.35
C ILE A 220 -7.39 -0.11 -15.25
N PHE A 221 -6.79 1.07 -15.02
CA PHE A 221 -7.06 2.25 -15.84
C PHE A 221 -6.77 2.00 -17.33
N PHE A 222 -5.62 1.44 -17.65
CA PHE A 222 -5.19 1.22 -19.03
C PHE A 222 -5.90 0.04 -19.70
N ALA A 223 -6.23 -1.02 -18.96
CA ALA A 223 -6.98 -2.15 -19.49
C ALA A 223 -8.42 -1.79 -19.87
N PHE A 224 -9.03 -0.87 -19.12
CA PHE A 224 -10.45 -0.52 -19.26
C PHE A 224 -10.67 0.97 -19.53
N GLN A 225 -9.70 1.64 -20.17
CA GLN A 225 -9.75 3.08 -20.38
C GLN A 225 -11.05 3.54 -21.08
N GLY A 226 -11.54 2.74 -22.04
CA GLY A 226 -12.80 2.99 -22.75
C GLY A 226 -14.02 3.01 -21.81
N GLU A 227 -14.01 2.19 -20.76
CA GLU A 227 -15.11 2.04 -19.81
C GLU A 227 -15.22 3.22 -18.84
N PHE A 228 -14.12 3.94 -18.58
CA PHE A 228 -14.13 5.11 -17.70
C PHE A 228 -14.62 6.39 -18.38
N SER A 229 -14.86 6.36 -19.70
CA SER A 229 -15.37 7.52 -20.44
C SER A 229 -16.77 7.92 -19.94
N GLY A 230 -16.88 9.06 -19.24
CA GLY A 230 -18.15 9.56 -18.70
C GLY A 230 -18.60 8.98 -17.36
N SER A 231 -17.75 8.19 -16.67
CA SER A 231 -18.02 7.73 -15.29
C SER A 231 -17.74 8.81 -14.23
N GLY A 232 -17.00 9.87 -14.59
CA GLY A 232 -16.46 10.87 -13.65
C GLY A 232 -15.14 10.43 -13.01
N THR A 233 -14.70 9.19 -13.26
CA THR A 233 -13.38 8.68 -12.85
C THR A 233 -12.34 9.07 -13.90
N SER A 234 -11.59 10.14 -13.67
CA SER A 234 -10.51 10.55 -14.58
C SER A 234 -9.16 10.03 -14.11
N GLY A 235 -8.55 9.15 -14.90
CA GLY A 235 -7.15 8.74 -14.73
C GLY A 235 -6.89 7.76 -13.58
N VAL A 236 -5.62 7.38 -13.45
CA VAL A 236 -5.12 6.41 -12.46
C VAL A 236 -5.51 6.78 -11.03
N LYS A 237 -5.37 8.05 -10.64
CA LYS A 237 -5.75 8.53 -9.29
C LYS A 237 -7.25 8.38 -9.00
N GLY A 238 -8.10 8.51 -10.03
CA GLY A 238 -9.53 8.29 -9.88
C GLY A 238 -9.85 6.82 -9.60
N VAL A 239 -9.17 5.91 -10.31
CA VAL A 239 -9.30 4.46 -10.10
C VAL A 239 -8.78 4.09 -8.70
N GLU A 240 -7.64 4.62 -8.29
CA GLU A 240 -7.07 4.42 -6.95
C GLU A 240 -8.05 4.85 -5.85
N ALA A 241 -8.59 6.07 -5.93
CA ALA A 241 -9.57 6.56 -4.97
C ALA A 241 -10.84 5.69 -4.91
N ALA A 242 -11.31 5.21 -6.07
CA ALA A 242 -12.46 4.31 -6.16
C ALA A 242 -12.18 2.95 -5.50
N LEU A 243 -10.98 2.40 -5.68
CA LEU A 243 -10.56 1.14 -5.06
C LEU A 243 -10.42 1.28 -3.54
N VAL A 244 -9.83 2.37 -3.05
CA VAL A 244 -9.72 2.66 -1.61
C VAL A 244 -11.11 2.79 -0.98
N ALA A 245 -12.01 3.55 -1.60
CA ALA A 245 -13.39 3.67 -1.12
C ALA A 245 -14.10 2.30 -1.09
N ALA A 246 -13.92 1.48 -2.13
CA ALA A 246 -14.48 0.15 -2.22
C ALA A 246 -13.93 -0.80 -1.15
N MET A 247 -12.62 -0.76 -0.89
CA MET A 247 -11.93 -1.53 0.15
C MET A 247 -12.53 -1.27 1.54
N HIS A 248 -12.82 -0.02 1.87
CA HIS A 248 -13.52 0.31 3.12
C HIS A 248 -14.97 -0.19 3.11
N SER A 249 -15.69 0.00 2.00
CA SER A 249 -17.10 -0.40 1.91
C SER A 249 -17.30 -1.91 2.03
N SER A 250 -16.35 -2.71 1.54
CA SER A 250 -16.41 -4.17 1.52
C SER A 250 -15.96 -4.82 2.83
N GLY A 251 -15.35 -4.05 3.75
CA GLY A 251 -14.77 -4.57 4.99
C GLY A 251 -13.48 -5.38 4.79
N GLU A 252 -12.87 -5.35 3.60
CA GLU A 252 -11.70 -6.17 3.31
C GLU A 252 -10.51 -5.84 4.22
N LEU A 253 -10.29 -4.54 4.48
CA LEU A 253 -9.26 -4.11 5.42
C LEU A 253 -9.59 -4.53 6.85
N ASP A 254 -10.85 -4.53 7.27
CA ASP A 254 -11.27 -4.89 8.63
C ASP A 254 -10.96 -6.35 8.97
N GLU A 255 -11.04 -7.22 7.97
CA GLU A 255 -10.76 -8.65 8.10
C GLU A 255 -9.27 -8.98 8.11
N SER A 256 -8.40 -8.02 7.80
CA SER A 256 -6.95 -8.23 7.69
C SER A 256 -6.25 -8.49 9.03
N PRO A 257 -5.17 -9.30 9.05
CA PRO A 257 -4.31 -9.42 10.24
C PRO A 257 -3.75 -8.07 10.72
N LEU A 258 -3.36 -7.17 9.81
CA LEU A 258 -2.89 -5.82 10.16
C LEU A 258 -3.94 -5.03 10.97
N ALA A 259 -5.18 -4.92 10.46
CA ALA A 259 -6.24 -4.18 11.15
C ALA A 259 -6.61 -4.85 12.49
N ARG A 260 -6.64 -6.18 12.55
CA ARG A 260 -6.87 -6.91 13.82
C ARG A 260 -5.78 -6.65 14.85
N ARG A 261 -4.50 -6.57 14.43
CA ARG A 261 -3.39 -6.22 15.32
C ARG A 261 -3.51 -4.80 15.85
N LEU A 262 -3.86 -3.85 14.98
CA LEU A 262 -4.09 -2.46 15.37
C LEU A 262 -5.27 -2.36 16.35
N ALA A 263 -6.42 -2.94 16.03
CA ALA A 263 -7.59 -2.99 16.91
C ALA A 263 -7.28 -3.67 18.25
N GLY A 264 -6.53 -4.77 18.23
CA GLY A 264 -6.10 -5.48 19.43
C GLY A 264 -5.20 -4.63 20.32
N TRP A 265 -4.27 -3.86 19.74
CA TRP A 265 -3.45 -2.90 20.49
C TRP A 265 -4.31 -1.80 21.13
N ILE A 266 -5.32 -1.29 20.42
CA ILE A 266 -6.19 -0.23 20.91
C ILE A 266 -6.98 -0.71 22.14
N LYS A 267 -7.54 -1.93 22.08
CA LYS A 267 -8.37 -2.53 23.14
C LYS A 267 -7.64 -2.92 24.43
N LYS A 268 -6.31 -2.90 24.47
CA LYS A 268 -5.51 -3.23 25.68
C LYS A 268 -5.51 -2.11 26.74
N ILE A 269 -6.59 -1.33 26.84
CA ILE A 269 -6.78 -0.27 27.84
C ILE A 269 -7.56 -0.85 29.01
#